data_AF-A0A4Q3WFK9-F1
#
_entry.id   AF-A0A4Q3WFK9-F1
#
_cell.length_a   1.000
_cell.length_b   1.000
_cell.length_c   1.000
_cell.angle_alpha   90.00
_cell.angle_beta   90.00
_cell.angle_gamma   90.00
#
_symmetry.space_group_name_H-M   'P 1'
#
loop_
_entity.id
_entity.type
_entity.pdbx_description
1 polymer ?
#
loop_
_entity_poly.entity_id
_entity_poly.type
_entity_poly.pdbx_seq_one_letter_code
_entity_poly.pdbx_strand_id
1 'polypeptide(L)'
;MRKQEGVLSGVEVPARMHFGFVGVAPREADFVDTIPPGPFGGNMDNWRAGKGAKLYLPVQVEGALLSVGDGHFAQSDGEINGTGLECSLTGDLRITLHKARAEPAFLRGLKGPVIETEDLWVIQSFSYSNYLRELGTSAQSEVYRRSTVDLALRNAFRQTRRFLMDGFDFSEDEALTLMSLAADFGITQVADGNFGAHALIRKSLLVGRNRERPLGIKGGDG
;
A
#
# COMPACT_ATOMS: atom_id res chain seq x y z
N MET A 1 -27.41 -26.32 -2.89
CA MET A 1 -26.85 -25.86 -1.60
C MET A 1 -27.88 -26.04 -0.50
N ARG A 2 -27.50 -26.53 0.69
CA ARG A 2 -28.39 -26.64 1.85
C ARG A 2 -28.08 -25.48 2.80
N LYS A 3 -29.10 -24.72 3.21
CA LYS A 3 -28.96 -23.66 4.21
C LYS A 3 -28.45 -24.29 5.52
N GLN A 4 -27.39 -23.74 6.08
CA GLN A 4 -26.95 -24.06 7.44
C GLN A 4 -27.30 -22.89 8.35
N GLU A 5 -27.83 -23.18 9.53
CA GLU A 5 -28.21 -22.21 10.54
C GLU A 5 -27.35 -22.40 11.78
N GLY A 6 -27.18 -21.35 12.60
CA GLY A 6 -26.33 -21.41 13.79
C GLY A 6 -24.82 -21.52 13.53
N VAL A 7 -24.39 -21.28 12.28
CA VAL A 7 -22.95 -21.23 11.94
C VAL A 7 -22.28 -20.07 12.69
N LEU A 8 -21.07 -20.32 13.20
CA LEU A 8 -20.29 -19.36 14.00
C LEU A 8 -21.03 -18.81 15.25
N SER A 9 -21.99 -19.57 15.81
CA SER A 9 -22.70 -19.15 17.04
C SER A 9 -21.72 -18.85 18.18
N GLY A 10 -21.86 -17.67 18.79
CA GLY A 10 -21.00 -17.20 19.89
C GLY A 10 -19.66 -16.58 19.45
N VAL A 11 -19.39 -16.48 18.15
CA VAL A 11 -18.17 -15.83 17.63
C VAL A 11 -18.47 -14.37 17.27
N GLU A 12 -17.66 -13.45 17.81
CA GLU A 12 -17.71 -12.02 17.47
C GLU A 12 -16.52 -11.66 16.56
N VAL A 13 -16.83 -11.12 15.38
CA VAL A 13 -15.82 -10.67 14.40
C VAL A 13 -15.71 -9.15 14.45
N PRO A 14 -14.53 -8.57 14.74
CA PRO A 14 -14.35 -7.13 14.77
C PRO A 14 -14.60 -6.50 13.40
N ALA A 15 -15.39 -5.42 13.38
CA ALA A 15 -15.55 -4.59 12.19
C ALA A 15 -14.23 -3.88 11.85
N ARG A 16 -13.88 -3.90 10.56
CA ARG A 16 -12.69 -3.24 9.99
C ARG A 16 -13.08 -2.70 8.63
N MET A 17 -14.03 -1.76 8.62
CA MET A 17 -14.60 -1.25 7.37
C MET A 17 -13.55 -0.52 6.54
N HIS A 18 -13.38 -0.96 5.29
CA HIS A 18 -12.40 -0.40 4.36
C HIS A 18 -12.84 -0.64 2.90
N PHE A 19 -12.18 0.05 1.99
CA PHE A 19 -12.26 -0.26 0.56
C PHE A 19 -11.06 -1.15 0.19
N GLY A 20 -11.32 -2.37 -0.26
CA GLY A 20 -10.30 -3.27 -0.84
C GLY A 20 -9.68 -2.67 -2.09
N PHE A 21 -10.53 -2.02 -2.92
CA PHE A 21 -10.13 -1.34 -4.13
C PHE A 21 -10.03 0.18 -3.97
N VAL A 22 -8.81 0.72 -4.06
CA VAL A 22 -8.55 2.15 -4.25
C VAL A 22 -7.39 2.31 -5.23
N GLY A 23 -7.63 2.88 -6.40
CA GLY A 23 -6.63 2.92 -7.46
C GLY A 23 -6.74 4.09 -8.42
N VAL A 24 -5.62 4.43 -9.05
CA VAL A 24 -5.53 5.37 -10.18
C VAL A 24 -5.31 4.58 -11.47
N ALA A 25 -5.59 5.15 -12.64
CA ALA A 25 -5.35 4.44 -13.90
C ALA A 25 -3.84 4.25 -14.13
N PRO A 26 -3.38 3.01 -14.41
CA PRO A 26 -2.01 2.76 -14.85
C PRO A 26 -1.79 3.28 -16.28
N ARG A 27 -0.52 3.45 -16.67
CA ARG A 27 -0.15 3.91 -18.01
C ARG A 27 0.15 2.79 -18.99
N GLU A 28 0.31 1.57 -18.47
CA GLU A 28 0.86 0.43 -19.21
C GLU A 28 -0.13 -0.23 -20.17
N ALA A 29 -1.44 -0.09 -19.93
CA ALA A 29 -2.49 -0.66 -20.79
C ALA A 29 -3.81 0.11 -20.64
N ASP A 30 -4.61 0.14 -21.72
CA ASP A 30 -5.90 0.83 -21.76
C ASP A 30 -6.98 0.13 -20.92
N PHE A 31 -6.93 -1.20 -20.86
CA PHE A 31 -7.83 -2.03 -20.06
C PHE A 31 -7.00 -2.92 -19.14
N VAL A 32 -7.26 -2.81 -17.84
CA VAL A 32 -6.55 -3.53 -16.79
C VAL A 32 -7.57 -4.22 -15.89
N ASP A 33 -7.38 -5.52 -15.70
CA ASP A 33 -8.10 -6.34 -14.73
C ASP A 33 -8.06 -5.69 -13.34
N THR A 34 -9.21 -5.57 -12.69
CA THR A 34 -9.32 -4.91 -11.40
C THR A 34 -8.77 -5.76 -10.25
N ILE A 35 -8.62 -7.08 -10.45
CA ILE A 35 -8.19 -8.01 -9.40
C ILE A 35 -6.73 -7.76 -9.02
N PRO A 36 -5.72 -7.81 -9.92
CA PRO A 36 -4.33 -7.73 -9.47
C PRO A 36 -3.93 -6.30 -9.08
N PRO A 37 -3.54 -6.06 -7.81
CA PRO A 37 -3.05 -4.75 -7.43
C PRO A 37 -1.66 -4.47 -8.02
N GLY A 38 -1.28 -3.20 -7.98
CA GLY A 38 0.01 -2.77 -8.49
C GLY A 38 0.46 -1.42 -7.94
N PRO A 39 1.41 -0.75 -8.62
CA PRO A 39 1.94 0.53 -8.15
C PRO A 39 0.88 1.62 -8.16
N PHE A 40 -0.19 1.43 -8.93
CA PHE A 40 -1.36 2.30 -9.03
C PHE A 40 -2.38 2.11 -7.90
N GLY A 41 -2.13 1.21 -6.94
CA GLY A 41 -3.15 0.76 -5.99
C GLY A 41 -3.95 -0.40 -6.59
N GLY A 42 -5.27 -0.27 -6.65
CA GLY A 42 -6.19 -1.32 -7.11
C GLY A 42 -6.73 -2.14 -5.94
N ASN A 43 -6.96 -3.44 -6.14
CA ASN A 43 -7.40 -4.41 -5.11
C ASN A 43 -6.28 -4.71 -4.11
N MET A 44 -6.03 -3.77 -3.22
CA MET A 44 -4.92 -3.85 -2.26
C MET A 44 -5.27 -4.73 -1.05
N ASP A 45 -6.57 -4.77 -0.70
CA ASP A 45 -7.13 -5.65 0.32
C ASP A 45 -6.45 -5.50 1.68
N ASN A 46 -6.09 -4.25 1.97
CA ASN A 46 -5.51 -3.87 3.25
C ASN A 46 -6.57 -3.25 4.13
N TRP A 47 -6.98 -3.97 5.18
CA TRP A 47 -8.03 -3.52 6.10
C TRP A 47 -7.73 -2.18 6.80
N ARG A 48 -6.46 -1.73 6.76
CA ARG A 48 -6.01 -0.45 7.30
C ARG A 48 -6.37 0.74 6.37
N ALA A 49 -6.79 0.51 5.13
CA ALA A 49 -7.29 1.51 4.17
C ALA A 49 -8.75 1.93 4.46
N GLY A 50 -9.05 2.17 5.74
CA GLY A 50 -10.38 2.52 6.22
C GLY A 50 -10.50 3.98 6.68
N LYS A 51 -11.55 4.26 7.45
CA LYS A 51 -11.80 5.59 8.03
C LYS A 51 -10.58 6.12 8.79
N GLY A 52 -10.21 7.37 8.51
CA GLY A 52 -9.10 8.07 9.18
C GLY A 52 -7.73 7.80 8.55
N ALA A 53 -7.61 6.82 7.67
CA ALA A 53 -6.39 6.58 6.92
C ALA A 53 -6.25 7.59 5.75
N LYS A 54 -5.01 7.82 5.34
CA LYS A 54 -4.68 8.46 4.06
C LYS A 54 -3.94 7.45 3.20
N LEU A 55 -4.30 7.38 1.93
CA LEU A 55 -3.61 6.55 0.94
C LEU A 55 -2.89 7.46 -0.05
N TYR A 56 -1.60 7.17 -0.27
CA TYR A 56 -0.78 7.86 -1.24
C TYR A 56 -0.49 6.93 -2.42
N LEU A 57 -0.85 7.39 -3.62
CA LEU A 57 -0.67 6.65 -4.87
C LEU A 57 0.14 7.50 -5.87
N PRO A 58 1.10 6.90 -6.60
CA PRO A 58 1.80 7.59 -7.69
C PRO A 58 0.86 7.80 -8.88
N VAL A 59 0.67 9.07 -9.29
CA VAL A 59 -0.09 9.42 -10.49
C VAL A 59 0.66 8.93 -11.74
N GLN A 60 0.00 8.15 -12.58
CA GLN A 60 0.64 7.54 -13.76
C GLN A 60 0.20 8.11 -15.10
N VAL A 61 -1.03 8.61 -15.15
CA VAL A 61 -1.64 9.28 -16.31
C VAL A 61 -2.22 10.62 -15.91
N GLU A 62 -2.49 11.48 -16.89
CA GLU A 62 -3.13 12.78 -16.64
C GLU A 62 -4.50 12.60 -15.96
N GLY A 63 -4.78 13.46 -14.98
CA GLY A 63 -6.02 13.40 -14.18
C GLY A 63 -6.06 12.28 -13.14
N ALA A 64 -5.07 11.38 -13.10
CA ALA A 64 -4.99 10.18 -12.26
C ALA A 64 -6.10 9.15 -12.50
N LEU A 65 -7.33 9.57 -12.78
CA LEU A 65 -8.51 8.72 -13.01
C LEU A 65 -8.77 7.79 -11.81
N LEU A 66 -8.86 8.39 -10.62
CA LEU A 66 -9.12 7.69 -9.35
C LEU A 66 -10.46 6.95 -9.38
N SER A 67 -10.45 5.70 -8.93
CA SER A 67 -11.63 4.86 -8.70
C SER A 67 -11.55 4.17 -7.33
N VAL A 68 -12.72 3.93 -6.73
CA VAL A 68 -12.87 3.33 -5.39
C VAL A 68 -14.02 2.33 -5.43
N GLY A 69 -13.85 1.17 -4.81
CA GLY A 69 -14.85 0.11 -4.79
C GLY A 69 -14.48 -0.98 -3.78
N ASP A 70 -15.11 -2.14 -3.96
CA ASP A 70 -14.84 -3.35 -3.18
C ASP A 70 -14.93 -3.12 -1.66
N GLY A 71 -16.14 -2.82 -1.19
CA GLY A 71 -16.36 -2.46 0.20
C GLY A 71 -16.35 -3.69 1.10
N HIS A 72 -15.53 -3.67 2.15
CA HIS A 72 -15.45 -4.79 3.09
C HIS A 72 -15.87 -4.34 4.49
N PHE A 73 -16.75 -5.10 5.14
CA PHE A 73 -17.11 -4.85 6.54
C PHE A 73 -16.00 -5.29 7.49
N ALA A 74 -15.38 -6.44 7.19
CA ALA A 74 -14.29 -7.01 7.95
C ALA A 74 -13.41 -7.89 7.05
N GLN A 75 -12.11 -7.83 7.27
CA GLN A 75 -11.11 -8.68 6.64
C GLN A 75 -9.93 -8.89 7.60
N SER A 76 -9.25 -10.01 7.47
CA SER A 76 -7.95 -10.25 8.11
C SER A 76 -6.82 -10.09 7.10
N ASP A 77 -5.62 -9.77 7.61
CA ASP A 77 -4.38 -9.93 6.87
C ASP A 77 -4.32 -11.35 6.26
N GLY A 78 -4.21 -11.43 4.93
CA GLY A 78 -4.11 -12.66 4.15
C GLY A 78 -5.31 -12.98 3.26
N GLU A 79 -6.53 -12.49 3.57
CA GLU A 79 -7.74 -12.76 2.78
C GLU A 79 -7.87 -14.23 2.33
N ILE A 80 -7.75 -15.15 3.30
CA ILE A 80 -7.32 -16.52 3.01
C ILE A 80 -8.34 -17.36 2.22
N ASN A 81 -9.62 -16.99 2.28
CA ASN A 81 -10.71 -17.64 1.54
C ASN A 81 -11.02 -16.93 0.21
N GLY A 82 -10.28 -15.88 -0.13
CA GLY A 82 -10.39 -15.14 -1.38
C GLY A 82 -11.37 -13.96 -1.38
N THR A 83 -12.03 -13.67 -0.26
CA THR A 83 -12.89 -12.48 -0.10
C THR A 83 -12.88 -11.98 1.34
N GLY A 84 -13.18 -10.70 1.53
CA GLY A 84 -13.59 -10.16 2.82
C GLY A 84 -15.03 -10.54 3.19
N LEU A 85 -15.55 -9.92 4.26
CA LEU A 85 -16.99 -9.81 4.47
C LEU A 85 -17.52 -8.68 3.57
N GLU A 86 -17.83 -9.03 2.33
CA GLU A 86 -18.24 -8.11 1.28
C GLU A 86 -19.51 -7.32 1.64
N CYS A 87 -19.48 -6.00 1.40
CA CYS A 87 -20.61 -5.12 1.67
C CYS A 87 -20.57 -3.82 0.85
N SER A 88 -21.74 -3.22 0.61
CA SER A 88 -21.80 -1.87 0.06
C SER A 88 -21.34 -0.85 1.11
N LEU A 89 -20.38 0.01 0.74
CA LEU A 89 -19.89 1.10 1.57
C LEU A 89 -20.08 2.45 0.88
N THR A 90 -20.20 3.51 1.68
CA THR A 90 -20.14 4.90 1.23
C THR A 90 -19.13 5.63 2.09
N GLY A 91 -18.22 6.37 1.47
CA GLY A 91 -17.15 7.08 2.17
C GLY A 91 -16.92 8.47 1.59
N ASP A 92 -16.69 9.43 2.49
CA ASP A 92 -16.29 10.79 2.12
C ASP A 92 -14.77 10.87 1.98
N LEU A 93 -14.30 11.25 0.80
CA LEU A 93 -12.87 11.29 0.47
C LEU A 93 -12.42 12.73 0.20
N ARG A 94 -11.25 13.09 0.73
CA ARG A 94 -10.53 14.30 0.33
C ARG A 94 -9.38 13.91 -0.58
N ILE A 95 -9.36 14.49 -1.78
CA ILE A 95 -8.29 14.26 -2.76
C ILE A 95 -7.33 15.45 -2.70
N THR A 96 -6.03 15.18 -2.64
CA THR A 96 -4.98 16.21 -2.65
C THR A 96 -3.89 15.81 -3.63
N LEU A 97 -3.56 16.72 -4.55
CA LEU A 97 -2.47 16.52 -5.50
C LEU A 97 -1.15 17.03 -4.91
N HIS A 98 -0.19 16.14 -4.75
CA HIS A 98 1.19 16.50 -4.44
C HIS A 98 1.99 16.55 -5.75
N LYS A 99 2.43 17.74 -6.15
CA LYS A 99 3.21 17.93 -7.38
C LYS A 99 4.63 17.42 -7.18
N ALA A 100 5.17 16.74 -8.19
CA ALA A 100 6.56 16.31 -8.18
C ALA A 100 7.52 17.50 -7.93
N ARG A 101 8.57 17.27 -7.15
CA ARG A 101 9.53 18.24 -6.60
C ARG A 101 8.97 19.23 -5.57
N ALA A 102 7.69 19.16 -5.25
CA ALA A 102 7.04 19.94 -4.21
C ALA A 102 6.28 19.03 -3.22
N GLU A 103 6.43 17.71 -3.33
CA GLU A 103 5.88 16.75 -2.41
C GLU A 103 6.61 16.80 -1.05
N PRO A 104 5.89 16.47 0.04
CA PRO A 104 6.52 16.17 1.32
C PRO A 104 7.66 15.15 1.16
N ALA A 105 8.72 15.28 1.97
CA ALA A 105 9.91 14.43 1.87
C ALA A 105 9.58 12.94 1.86
N PHE A 106 8.67 12.48 2.73
CA PHE A 106 8.26 11.08 2.84
C PHE A 106 7.59 10.50 1.56
N LEU A 107 7.18 11.33 0.61
CA LEU A 107 6.63 10.89 -0.70
C LEU A 107 7.68 10.88 -1.82
N ARG A 108 8.91 11.33 -1.56
CA ARG A 108 9.97 11.33 -2.58
C ARG A 108 10.22 9.91 -3.07
N GLY A 109 10.21 9.75 -4.39
CA GLY A 109 10.49 8.46 -5.01
C GLY A 109 9.43 7.39 -4.76
N LEU A 110 8.22 7.74 -4.29
CA LEU A 110 7.11 6.80 -4.08
C LEU A 110 6.83 6.00 -5.37
N LYS A 111 6.91 4.67 -5.28
CA LYS A 111 6.69 3.75 -6.44
C LYS A 111 5.49 2.84 -6.29
N GLY A 112 4.76 2.92 -5.19
CA GLY A 112 3.63 2.05 -4.89
C GLY A 112 2.82 2.62 -3.73
N PRO A 113 1.76 1.91 -3.30
CA PRO A 113 0.85 2.40 -2.28
C PRO A 113 1.52 2.52 -0.91
N VAL A 114 1.24 3.62 -0.22
CA VAL A 114 1.56 3.82 1.19
C VAL A 114 0.30 4.29 1.91
N ILE A 115 -0.06 3.61 3.00
CA ILE A 115 -1.16 4.01 3.86
C ILE A 115 -0.58 4.67 5.12
N GLU A 116 -1.10 5.83 5.47
CA GLU A 116 -0.81 6.54 6.71
C GLU A 116 -2.04 6.47 7.61
N THR A 117 -1.90 5.88 8.80
CA THR A 117 -2.92 5.95 9.86
C THR A 117 -2.54 7.01 10.88
N GLU A 118 -3.22 7.08 12.03
CA GLU A 118 -2.79 7.95 13.13
C GLU A 118 -1.35 7.65 13.55
N ASP A 119 -1.06 6.37 13.80
CA ASP A 119 0.19 5.92 14.43
C ASP A 119 1.14 5.12 13.53
N LEU A 120 0.72 4.74 12.33
CA LEU A 120 1.50 3.86 11.46
C LEU A 120 1.73 4.46 10.07
N TRP A 121 2.91 4.18 9.53
CA TRP A 121 3.12 4.03 8.11
C TRP A 121 2.95 2.55 7.75
N VAL A 122 2.16 2.28 6.72
CA VAL A 122 1.95 0.95 6.15
C VAL A 122 2.48 0.98 4.72
N ILE A 123 3.62 0.33 4.50
CA ILE A 123 4.31 0.32 3.21
C ILE A 123 4.00 -1.00 2.54
N GLN A 124 3.23 -0.97 1.45
CA GLN A 124 2.76 -2.18 0.78
C GLN A 124 3.40 -2.34 -0.59
N SER A 125 3.77 -3.57 -0.90
CA SER A 125 4.21 -4.00 -2.23
C SER A 125 3.64 -5.38 -2.54
N PHE A 126 3.85 -5.82 -3.78
CA PHE A 126 3.31 -7.07 -4.30
C PHE A 126 4.39 -7.98 -4.85
N SER A 127 4.00 -9.19 -5.27
CA SER A 127 4.86 -10.16 -5.94
C SER A 127 5.64 -9.52 -7.10
N TYR A 128 4.98 -8.66 -7.85
CA TYR A 128 5.61 -7.76 -8.82
C TYR A 128 5.25 -6.31 -8.47
N SER A 129 6.27 -5.47 -8.26
CA SER A 129 6.04 -4.06 -7.90
C SER A 129 5.33 -3.29 -9.02
N ASN A 130 5.51 -3.69 -10.28
CA ASN A 130 4.68 -3.31 -11.42
C ASN A 130 4.53 -4.51 -12.36
N TYR A 131 3.52 -5.35 -12.11
CA TYR A 131 3.31 -6.58 -12.87
C TYR A 131 3.06 -6.32 -14.36
N LEU A 132 2.32 -5.26 -14.72
CA LEU A 132 2.04 -4.88 -16.11
C LEU A 132 3.32 -4.66 -16.91
N ARG A 133 4.30 -3.97 -16.30
CA ARG A 133 5.61 -3.75 -16.92
C ARG A 133 6.52 -4.97 -16.82
N GLU A 134 6.60 -5.61 -15.67
CA GLU A 134 7.59 -6.66 -15.37
C GLU A 134 7.29 -7.99 -16.09
N LEU A 135 6.01 -8.28 -16.32
CA LEU A 135 5.57 -9.50 -17.02
C LEU A 135 5.24 -9.25 -18.50
N GLY A 136 5.26 -8.00 -18.95
CA GLY A 136 5.09 -7.63 -20.35
C GLY A 136 3.69 -7.92 -20.90
N THR A 137 3.62 -8.34 -22.17
CA THR A 137 2.36 -8.46 -22.92
C THR A 137 1.36 -9.46 -22.32
N SER A 138 1.84 -10.48 -21.61
CA SER A 138 0.99 -11.49 -20.95
C SER A 138 0.78 -11.23 -19.46
N ALA A 139 1.10 -10.03 -18.96
CA ALA A 139 1.09 -9.70 -17.54
C ALA A 139 -0.23 -10.05 -16.83
N GLN A 140 -1.37 -9.72 -17.45
CA GLN A 140 -2.70 -9.93 -16.87
C GLN A 140 -3.13 -11.40 -16.81
N SER A 141 -2.35 -12.33 -17.39
CA SER A 141 -2.56 -13.78 -17.22
C SER A 141 -1.45 -14.43 -16.41
N GLU A 142 -0.20 -14.00 -16.61
CA GLU A 142 0.96 -14.59 -15.93
C GLU A 142 1.05 -14.22 -14.46
N VAL A 143 0.50 -13.08 -14.05
CA VAL A 143 0.49 -12.66 -12.64
C VAL A 143 -0.21 -13.68 -11.74
N TYR A 144 -1.28 -14.31 -12.22
CA TYR A 144 -2.01 -15.36 -11.50
C TYR A 144 -1.22 -16.67 -11.34
N ARG A 145 -0.21 -16.91 -12.17
CA ARG A 145 0.55 -18.17 -12.20
C ARG A 145 1.87 -18.08 -11.45
N ARG A 146 2.42 -16.87 -11.33
CA ARG A 146 3.83 -16.66 -10.96
C ARG A 146 4.03 -15.86 -9.68
N SER A 147 2.96 -15.44 -9.03
CA SER A 147 3.04 -14.68 -7.79
C SER A 147 3.33 -15.57 -6.60
N THR A 148 4.10 -15.04 -5.65
CA THR A 148 4.47 -15.74 -4.43
C THR A 148 4.61 -14.77 -3.27
N VAL A 149 4.33 -15.25 -2.06
CA VAL A 149 4.54 -14.48 -0.84
C VAL A 149 6.01 -14.06 -0.67
N ASP A 150 6.97 -14.90 -1.08
CA ASP A 150 8.39 -14.57 -1.02
C ASP A 150 8.74 -13.35 -1.87
N LEU A 151 8.19 -13.28 -3.08
CA LEU A 151 8.36 -12.13 -3.97
C LEU A 151 7.74 -10.87 -3.37
N ALA A 152 6.52 -10.99 -2.83
CA ALA A 152 5.81 -9.90 -2.20
C ALA A 152 6.58 -9.33 -1.01
N LEU A 153 7.03 -10.20 -0.10
CA LEU A 153 7.81 -9.81 1.08
C LEU A 153 9.14 -9.16 0.69
N ARG A 154 9.86 -9.72 -0.31
CA ARG A 154 11.10 -9.15 -0.83
C ARG A 154 10.90 -7.75 -1.39
N ASN A 155 9.80 -7.52 -2.09
CA ASN A 155 9.51 -6.20 -2.65
C ASN A 155 8.99 -5.22 -1.59
N ALA A 156 8.23 -5.68 -0.59
CA ALA A 156 7.82 -4.88 0.56
C ALA A 156 9.05 -4.42 1.36
N PHE A 157 10.03 -5.31 1.57
CA PHE A 157 11.34 -4.98 2.13
C PHE A 157 12.03 -3.86 1.31
N ARG A 158 12.15 -4.03 -0.01
CA ARG A 158 12.80 -3.03 -0.89
C ARG A 158 12.09 -1.68 -0.87
N GLN A 159 10.76 -1.68 -0.86
CA GLN A 159 9.96 -0.45 -0.84
C GLN A 159 10.08 0.25 0.51
N THR A 160 10.04 -0.51 1.61
CA THR A 160 10.22 0.03 2.97
C THR A 160 11.61 0.62 3.17
N ARG A 161 12.66 -0.08 2.71
CA ARG A 161 14.03 0.43 2.73
C ARG A 161 14.14 1.76 1.98
N ARG A 162 13.60 1.85 0.76
CA ARG A 162 13.57 3.10 -0.01
C ARG A 162 12.76 4.19 0.68
N PHE A 163 11.60 3.86 1.23
CA PHE A 163 10.76 4.82 1.96
C PHE A 163 11.52 5.47 3.12
N LEU A 164 12.29 4.69 3.89
CA LEU A 164 13.13 5.20 4.97
C LEU A 164 14.30 6.04 4.45
N MET A 165 15.00 5.56 3.42
CA MET A 165 16.18 6.24 2.88
C MET A 165 15.80 7.55 2.16
N ASP A 166 14.87 7.48 1.22
CA ASP A 166 14.49 8.61 0.36
C ASP A 166 13.59 9.60 1.10
N GLY A 167 12.75 9.09 2.01
CA GLY A 167 11.73 9.86 2.72
C GLY A 167 12.16 10.45 4.05
N PHE A 168 13.11 9.80 4.73
CA PHE A 168 13.53 10.16 6.10
C PHE A 168 15.07 10.22 6.27
N ASP A 169 15.83 10.28 5.17
CA ASP A 169 17.29 10.42 5.17
C ASP A 169 18.03 9.35 6.01
N PHE A 170 17.53 8.11 6.04
CA PHE A 170 18.27 6.99 6.62
C PHE A 170 19.38 6.54 5.67
N SER A 171 20.55 6.20 6.21
CA SER A 171 21.50 5.35 5.48
C SER A 171 20.91 3.95 5.28
N GLU A 172 21.49 3.17 4.36
CA GLU A 172 21.04 1.79 4.15
C GLU A 172 21.17 0.95 5.45
N ASP A 173 22.28 1.06 6.16
CA ASP A 173 22.52 0.31 7.40
C ASP A 173 21.54 0.71 8.52
N GLU A 174 21.27 2.01 8.68
CA GLU A 174 20.27 2.47 9.66
C GLU A 174 18.86 1.97 9.28
N ALA A 175 18.50 2.01 8.00
CA ALA A 175 17.20 1.55 7.53
C ALA A 175 17.02 0.04 7.77
N LEU A 176 18.02 -0.77 7.43
CA LEU A 176 18.02 -2.22 7.68
C LEU A 176 17.93 -2.52 9.18
N THR A 177 18.72 -1.82 9.99
CA THR A 177 18.69 -1.98 11.46
C THR A 177 17.32 -1.66 12.04
N LEU A 178 16.72 -0.53 11.63
CA LEU A 178 15.39 -0.15 12.08
C LEU A 178 14.34 -1.19 11.66
N MET A 179 14.36 -1.62 10.39
CA MET A 179 13.42 -2.60 9.87
C MET A 179 13.53 -3.94 10.60
N SER A 180 14.73 -4.39 10.92
CA SER A 180 14.94 -5.66 11.64
C SER A 180 14.55 -5.61 13.11
N LEU A 181 14.62 -4.44 13.75
CA LEU A 181 14.36 -4.30 15.20
C LEU A 181 12.97 -3.79 15.55
N ALA A 182 12.32 -3.05 14.63
CA ALA A 182 11.14 -2.26 14.97
C ALA A 182 10.10 -2.10 13.84
N ALA A 183 10.22 -2.84 12.74
CA ALA A 183 9.17 -2.94 11.73
C ALA A 183 8.55 -4.34 11.72
N ASP A 184 7.23 -4.40 11.57
CA ASP A 184 6.51 -5.67 11.44
C ASP A 184 6.15 -5.91 9.97
N PHE A 185 6.51 -7.07 9.43
CA PHE A 185 6.11 -7.46 8.08
C PHE A 185 4.96 -8.46 8.15
N GLY A 186 3.92 -8.22 7.34
CA GLY A 186 2.72 -9.03 7.27
C GLY A 186 2.30 -9.31 5.83
N ILE A 187 1.43 -10.30 5.66
CA ILE A 187 0.81 -10.62 4.38
C ILE A 187 -0.50 -9.86 4.28
N THR A 188 -0.69 -9.15 3.18
CA THR A 188 -1.91 -8.36 2.96
C THR A 188 -3.02 -9.25 2.43
N GLN A 189 -2.74 -9.95 1.33
CA GLN A 189 -3.63 -10.91 0.68
C GLN A 189 -2.82 -11.94 -0.10
N VAL A 190 -3.43 -13.10 -0.37
CA VAL A 190 -2.91 -14.15 -1.28
C VAL A 190 -3.98 -14.62 -2.27
N ALA A 191 -4.92 -13.75 -2.62
CA ALA A 191 -6.10 -14.08 -3.42
C ALA A 191 -6.06 -13.47 -4.83
N ASP A 192 -5.43 -12.30 -4.99
CA ASP A 192 -5.75 -11.41 -6.13
C ASP A 192 -4.77 -11.51 -7.29
N GLY A 193 -4.20 -12.69 -7.51
CA GLY A 193 -3.17 -12.87 -8.53
C GLY A 193 -1.83 -12.24 -8.16
N ASN A 194 -1.72 -10.92 -7.91
CA ASN A 194 -0.49 -10.26 -7.47
C ASN A 194 -0.42 -10.17 -5.93
N PHE A 195 0.03 -11.24 -5.26
CA PHE A 195 -0.01 -11.33 -3.79
C PHE A 195 0.67 -10.15 -3.11
N GLY A 196 0.09 -9.67 -2.01
CA GLY A 196 0.49 -8.47 -1.30
C GLY A 196 1.19 -8.76 0.03
N ALA A 197 2.21 -7.96 0.35
CA ALA A 197 2.82 -7.90 1.68
C ALA A 197 3.01 -6.45 2.10
N HIS A 198 2.98 -6.19 3.40
CA HIS A 198 3.11 -4.86 3.97
C HIS A 198 4.12 -4.82 5.11
N ALA A 199 4.75 -3.67 5.30
CA ALA A 199 5.54 -3.34 6.48
C ALA A 199 4.80 -2.30 7.32
N LEU A 200 4.78 -2.47 8.64
CA LEU A 200 4.23 -1.52 9.60
C LEU A 200 5.39 -0.83 10.33
N ILE A 201 5.42 0.51 10.27
CA ILE A 201 6.40 1.33 10.98
C ILE A 201 5.66 2.35 11.83
N ARG A 202 5.97 2.40 13.13
CA ARG A 202 5.37 3.40 14.03
C ARG A 202 5.85 4.81 13.73
N LYS A 203 4.88 5.73 13.70
CA LYS A 203 4.99 7.20 13.72
C LYS A 203 6.18 7.70 14.53
N SER A 204 6.12 7.30 15.80
CA SER A 204 7.03 7.72 16.87
C SER A 204 8.51 7.44 16.59
N LEU A 205 8.82 6.44 15.77
CA LEU A 205 10.20 6.07 15.42
C LEU A 205 10.86 7.08 14.47
N LEU A 206 10.08 7.92 13.79
CA LEU A 206 10.55 8.80 12.70
C LEU A 206 10.46 10.31 13.04
N VAL A 207 9.93 10.67 14.22
CA VAL A 207 9.56 12.06 14.61
C VAL A 207 10.74 13.05 14.58
N GLY A 208 11.98 12.58 14.73
CA GLY A 208 13.18 13.44 14.72
C GLY A 208 13.80 13.70 13.34
N ARG A 209 13.42 12.93 12.30
CA ARG A 209 14.08 12.95 10.99
C ARG A 209 13.34 13.76 9.92
N ASN A 210 12.13 14.22 10.24
CA ASN A 210 11.25 14.96 9.32
C ASN A 210 11.37 16.49 9.44
N ARG A 211 12.35 17.01 10.20
CA ARG A 211 12.62 18.45 10.26
C ARG A 211 13.44 18.81 9.04
N GLU A 212 12.83 19.57 8.12
CA GLU A 212 13.53 20.30 7.09
C GLU A 212 14.82 20.90 7.69
N ARG A 213 16.00 20.46 7.22
CA ARG A 213 17.24 21.13 7.60
C ARG A 213 17.07 22.59 7.16
N PRO A 214 17.18 23.58 8.05
CA PRO A 214 17.18 24.96 7.63
C PRO A 214 18.29 25.10 6.58
N LEU A 215 17.96 25.66 5.42
CA LEU A 215 18.96 26.11 4.45
C LEU A 215 20.00 26.91 5.23
N GLY A 216 21.20 26.35 5.34
CA GLY A 216 22.30 27.01 6.03
C GLY A 216 22.50 28.37 5.40
N ILE A 217 22.23 29.42 6.18
CA ILE A 217 22.65 30.78 5.87
C ILE A 217 24.16 30.68 5.74
N LYS A 218 24.67 30.79 4.50
CA LYS A 218 26.08 31.06 4.28
C LYS A 218 26.37 32.38 4.98
N GLY A 219 27.19 32.32 6.04
CA GLY A 219 27.81 33.51 6.60
C GLY A 219 28.49 34.27 5.47
N GLY A 220 28.04 35.50 5.24
CA GLY A 220 28.78 36.46 4.45
C GLY A 220 29.93 36.99 5.30
N ASP A 221 31.15 36.59 4.95
CA ASP A 221 32.32 37.42 5.18
C ASP A 221 32.56 38.21 3.88
N GLY A 222 32.50 39.54 3.97
CA GLY A 222 32.69 40.48 2.88
C GLY A 222 32.00 41.81 3.15
#